data_AF-A0A5S9NGP2-F1
#
_entry.id   AF-A0A5S9NGP2-F1
#
_cell.length_a   1.000
_cell.length_b   1.000
_cell.length_c   1.000
_cell.angle_alpha   90.00
_cell.angle_beta   90.00
_cell.angle_gamma   90.00
#
_symmetry.space_group_name_H-M   'P 1'
#
loop_
_entity.id
_entity.type
_entity.pdbx_description
1 polymer ?
#
loop_
_entity_poly.entity_id
_entity_poly.type
_entity_poly.pdbx_seq_one_letter_code
_entity_poly.pdbx_strand_id
1 'polypeptide(L)'
;MDHVARRARNDTDEIDAIVVAGCYLHGDGFDTFALWPINYVPIHEERPFLEFETLKSAWGKLADRHMTEFVRGEHGPTAAKEAQTDIVFEWEGRTFVKPATPIGAESKFFGARRPRLNHLPFERVKHVAFTVPRLSPVEYRRVKVALKDEPLLESLHTWNDHVEEALSHGTPLRPVVPIDISRGSWEAWKRRNPGFSGLDSLRAAANIRYGVEASKLVHKAKEFRQGISVPRRYIAVVIELIGQDENNDVSHIGVYTRGNIEWIALNVRVPHFGALALAAAHAIRLGLTDILWRHDLKYAWI
;
A
#
# COMPACT_ATOMS: atom_id res chain seq x y z
N MET A 1 -15.48 -22.71 15.69
CA MET A 1 -16.78 -22.51 16.37
C MET A 1 -16.61 -22.08 17.83
N ASP A 2 -15.43 -22.25 18.42
CA ASP A 2 -15.12 -21.95 19.83
C ASP A 2 -15.46 -20.52 20.28
N HIS A 3 -15.33 -19.53 19.39
CA HIS A 3 -15.70 -18.15 19.74
C HIS A 3 -17.21 -17.99 19.98
N VAL A 4 -18.05 -18.75 19.28
CA VAL A 4 -19.52 -18.72 19.43
C VAL A 4 -19.91 -19.43 20.73
N ALA A 5 -19.35 -20.62 20.96
CA ALA A 5 -19.55 -21.37 22.20
C ALA A 5 -19.14 -20.58 23.44
N ARG A 6 -17.97 -19.93 23.39
CA ARG A 6 -17.47 -19.10 24.48
C ARG A 6 -18.36 -17.89 24.77
N ARG A 7 -18.98 -17.30 23.75
CA ARG A 7 -19.91 -16.18 23.96
C ARG A 7 -21.19 -16.63 24.65
N ALA A 8 -21.81 -17.72 24.19
CA ALA A 8 -23.03 -18.22 24.82
C ALA A 8 -22.81 -18.69 26.26
N ARG A 9 -21.69 -19.38 26.54
CA ARG A 9 -21.30 -19.77 27.90
C ARG A 9 -21.08 -18.58 28.84
N ASN A 10 -20.79 -17.40 28.30
CA ASN A 10 -20.60 -16.18 29.09
C ASN A 10 -21.87 -15.33 29.20
N ASP A 11 -22.95 -15.72 28.53
CA ASP A 11 -24.21 -14.95 28.48
C ASP A 11 -25.24 -15.50 29.49
N THR A 12 -25.57 -16.79 29.39
CA THR A 12 -26.53 -17.46 30.28
C THR A 12 -26.35 -18.99 30.28
N ASP A 13 -26.72 -19.65 31.39
CA ASP A 13 -26.75 -21.12 31.54
C ASP A 13 -28.00 -21.77 30.90
N GLU A 14 -28.91 -20.96 30.36
CA GLU A 14 -30.15 -21.40 29.71
C GLU A 14 -29.95 -21.79 28.23
N ILE A 15 -28.81 -21.46 27.63
CA ILE A 15 -28.53 -21.83 26.22
C ILE A 15 -27.95 -23.25 26.19
N ASP A 16 -28.79 -24.22 25.81
CA ASP A 16 -28.40 -25.63 25.72
C ASP A 16 -27.47 -25.92 24.53
N ALA A 17 -27.72 -25.25 23.40
CA ALA A 17 -26.93 -25.41 22.19
C ALA A 17 -27.10 -24.23 21.23
N ILE A 18 -26.20 -24.15 20.25
CA ILE A 18 -26.20 -23.11 19.22
C ILE A 18 -26.20 -23.75 17.84
N VAL A 19 -27.10 -23.30 16.98
CA VAL A 19 -27.07 -23.60 15.54
C VAL A 19 -26.49 -22.39 14.81
N VAL A 20 -25.39 -22.60 14.10
CA VAL A 20 -24.75 -21.58 13.27
C VAL A 20 -25.00 -21.93 11.81
N ALA A 21 -25.87 -21.16 11.17
CA ALA A 21 -26.18 -21.29 9.74
C ALA A 21 -25.83 -19.98 9.01
N GLY A 22 -25.51 -20.09 7.73
CA GLY A 22 -25.30 -18.88 6.93
C GLY A 22 -24.98 -19.16 5.49
N CYS A 23 -25.04 -18.09 4.70
CA CYS A 23 -24.48 -18.05 3.37
C CYS A 23 -23.06 -17.54 3.42
N TYR A 24 -22.13 -18.26 2.84
CA TYR A 24 -20.80 -17.73 2.56
C TYR A 24 -20.58 -17.77 1.05
N LEU A 25 -20.55 -16.58 0.45
CA LEU A 25 -20.04 -16.44 -0.90
C LEU A 25 -18.60 -15.94 -0.81
N HIS A 26 -17.64 -16.74 -1.24
CA HIS A 26 -16.28 -16.28 -1.46
C HIS A 26 -16.07 -16.12 -2.95
N GLY A 27 -15.45 -15.03 -3.38
CA GLY A 27 -15.08 -14.89 -4.78
C GLY A 27 -13.89 -13.99 -4.98
N ASP A 28 -13.06 -14.34 -5.96
CA ASP A 28 -11.89 -13.58 -6.40
C ASP A 28 -12.02 -13.08 -7.84
N GLY A 29 -13.27 -13.00 -8.31
CA GLY A 29 -13.65 -12.59 -9.66
C GLY A 29 -13.94 -13.76 -10.61
N PHE A 30 -13.17 -14.85 -10.54
CA PHE A 30 -13.34 -16.01 -11.45
C PHE A 30 -13.87 -17.25 -10.74
N ASP A 31 -13.42 -17.53 -9.52
CA ASP A 31 -13.93 -18.64 -8.73
C ASP A 31 -14.93 -18.14 -7.70
N THR A 32 -16.02 -18.89 -7.55
CA THR A 32 -17.06 -18.60 -6.56
C THR A 32 -17.30 -19.83 -5.70
N PHE A 33 -16.97 -19.73 -4.42
CA PHE A 33 -17.36 -20.73 -3.42
C PHE A 33 -18.64 -20.27 -2.75
N ALA A 34 -19.75 -20.97 -3.02
CA ALA A 34 -21.00 -20.78 -2.30
C ALA A 34 -21.18 -21.92 -1.28
N LEU A 35 -21.01 -21.61 -0.01
CA LEU A 35 -21.23 -22.54 1.09
C LEU A 35 -22.47 -22.11 1.87
N TRP A 36 -23.30 -23.09 2.22
CA TRP A 36 -24.47 -22.89 3.08
C TRP A 36 -24.40 -23.76 4.34
N PRO A 37 -23.31 -23.67 5.13
CA PRO A 37 -23.11 -24.56 6.26
C PRO A 37 -24.21 -24.32 7.30
N ILE A 38 -24.65 -25.40 7.92
CA ILE A 38 -25.43 -25.39 9.15
C ILE A 38 -24.74 -26.32 10.14
N ASN A 39 -24.24 -25.74 11.22
CA ASN A 39 -23.43 -26.44 12.21
C ASN A 39 -24.10 -26.39 13.56
N TYR A 40 -23.98 -27.48 14.30
CA TYR A 40 -24.43 -27.62 15.67
C TYR A 40 -23.25 -27.47 16.62
N VAL A 41 -23.42 -26.67 17.67
CA VAL A 41 -22.44 -26.47 18.73
C VAL A 41 -23.15 -26.74 20.07
N PRO A 42 -22.93 -27.91 20.71
CA PRO A 42 -23.50 -28.16 22.03
C PRO A 42 -22.83 -27.27 23.08
N ILE A 43 -23.62 -26.66 23.95
CA ILE A 43 -23.12 -25.95 25.14
C ILE A 43 -23.20 -26.88 26.35
N HIS A 44 -24.32 -27.59 26.48
CA HIS A 44 -24.61 -28.63 27.44
C HIS A 44 -24.80 -29.97 26.72
N GLU A 45 -23.87 -30.91 26.91
CA GLU A 45 -23.93 -32.23 26.23
C GLU A 45 -25.09 -33.09 26.76
N GLU A 46 -25.48 -32.84 28.01
CA GLU A 46 -26.59 -33.49 28.71
C GLU A 46 -27.99 -33.05 28.21
N ARG A 47 -28.08 -31.93 27.49
CA ARG A 47 -29.33 -31.37 26.95
C ARG A 47 -29.22 -31.14 25.42
N PRO A 48 -29.02 -32.21 24.62
CA PRO A 48 -28.79 -32.05 23.18
C PRO A 48 -30.08 -31.65 22.43
N PHE A 49 -29.92 -30.81 21.41
CA PHE A 49 -30.99 -30.52 20.45
C PHE A 49 -31.20 -31.71 19.50
N LEU A 50 -32.21 -32.53 19.77
CA LEU A 50 -32.42 -33.81 19.09
C LEU A 50 -32.87 -33.64 17.63
N GLU A 51 -33.55 -32.54 17.30
CA GLU A 51 -34.11 -32.27 15.97
C GLU A 51 -33.11 -31.60 15.02
N PHE A 52 -31.82 -31.50 15.40
CA PHE A 52 -30.81 -30.83 14.59
C PHE A 52 -30.70 -31.41 13.17
N GLU A 53 -30.73 -32.74 13.00
CA GLU A 53 -30.64 -33.36 11.68
C GLU A 53 -31.88 -33.06 10.81
N THR A 54 -33.06 -32.95 11.43
CA THR A 54 -34.28 -32.52 10.74
C THR A 54 -34.15 -31.06 10.29
N LEU A 55 -33.66 -30.18 11.16
CA LEU A 55 -33.41 -28.77 10.84
C LEU A 55 -32.38 -28.64 9.70
N LYS A 56 -31.29 -29.40 9.75
CA LYS A 56 -30.24 -29.45 8.73
C LYS A 56 -30.78 -29.91 7.38
N SER A 57 -31.64 -30.93 7.36
CA SER A 57 -32.32 -31.38 6.13
C SER A 57 -33.23 -30.29 5.55
N ALA A 58 -34.01 -29.61 6.40
CA ALA A 58 -34.89 -28.52 5.96
C ALA A 58 -34.09 -27.33 5.41
N TRP A 59 -32.98 -26.97 6.05
CA TRP A 59 -32.05 -25.94 5.57
C TRP A 59 -31.43 -26.31 4.22
N GLY A 60 -31.00 -27.55 4.03
CA GLY A 60 -30.47 -28.03 2.74
C GLY A 60 -31.49 -27.87 1.61
N LYS A 61 -32.73 -28.30 1.84
CA LYS A 61 -33.83 -28.12 0.85
C LYS A 61 -34.09 -26.66 0.53
N LEU A 62 -34.06 -25.78 1.54
CA LEU A 62 -34.23 -24.34 1.36
C LEU A 62 -33.10 -23.74 0.51
N ALA A 63 -31.85 -24.09 0.84
CA ALA A 63 -30.66 -23.61 0.14
C ALA A 63 -30.65 -24.08 -1.33
N ASP A 64 -30.94 -25.36 -1.58
CA ASP A 64 -30.97 -25.95 -2.93
C ASP A 64 -32.03 -25.28 -3.81
N ARG A 65 -33.23 -25.06 -3.26
CA ARG A 65 -34.30 -24.36 -3.98
C ARG A 65 -33.87 -22.95 -4.37
N HIS A 66 -33.39 -22.16 -3.42
CA HIS A 66 -32.99 -20.78 -3.70
C HIS A 66 -31.80 -20.68 -4.65
N MET A 67 -30.81 -21.56 -4.55
CA MET A 67 -29.71 -21.61 -5.51
C MET A 67 -30.19 -22.01 -6.90
N THR A 68 -31.15 -22.93 -7.01
CA THR A 68 -31.74 -23.33 -8.28
C THR A 68 -32.47 -22.16 -8.95
N GLU A 69 -33.33 -21.46 -8.20
CA GLU A 69 -34.03 -20.26 -8.65
C GLU A 69 -33.03 -19.18 -9.10
N PHE A 70 -31.95 -18.96 -8.33
CA PHE A 70 -30.93 -17.96 -8.63
C PHE A 70 -30.20 -18.28 -9.94
N VAL A 71 -29.76 -19.52 -10.14
CA VAL A 71 -29.10 -19.96 -11.39
C VAL A 71 -30.05 -19.88 -12.59
N ARG A 72 -31.34 -20.09 -12.39
CA ARG A 72 -32.37 -19.94 -13.43
C ARG A 72 -32.77 -18.49 -13.71
N GLY A 73 -32.24 -17.53 -12.96
CA GLY A 73 -32.57 -16.11 -13.11
C GLY A 73 -33.95 -15.74 -12.56
N GLU A 74 -34.56 -16.58 -11.73
CA GLU A 74 -35.91 -16.40 -11.19
C GLU A 74 -35.96 -15.35 -10.07
N HIS A 75 -34.83 -14.94 -9.50
CA HIS A 75 -34.73 -13.88 -8.48
C HIS A 75 -34.76 -12.45 -9.06
N GLY A 76 -34.89 -12.32 -10.39
CA GLY A 76 -34.94 -11.04 -11.07
C GLY A 76 -33.55 -10.46 -11.39
N PRO A 77 -33.50 -9.40 -12.22
CA PRO A 77 -32.25 -8.88 -12.80
C PRO A 77 -31.34 -8.20 -11.78
N THR A 78 -31.87 -7.83 -10.60
CA THR A 78 -31.12 -7.19 -9.52
C THR A 78 -30.64 -8.16 -8.45
N ALA A 79 -30.92 -9.46 -8.61
CA ALA A 79 -30.43 -10.48 -7.71
C ALA A 79 -28.92 -10.66 -7.90
N ALA A 80 -28.15 -9.91 -7.11
CA ALA A 80 -26.71 -10.05 -7.03
C ALA A 80 -26.35 -10.70 -5.70
N LYS A 81 -25.49 -11.70 -5.76
CA LYS A 81 -24.83 -12.26 -4.58
C LYS A 81 -23.41 -11.72 -4.58
N GLU A 82 -23.12 -10.81 -3.66
CA GLU A 82 -21.80 -10.21 -3.58
C GLU A 82 -20.84 -11.16 -2.86
N ALA A 83 -19.66 -11.35 -3.45
CA ALA A 83 -18.58 -12.08 -2.81
C ALA A 83 -18.23 -11.40 -1.48
N GLN A 84 -17.86 -12.19 -0.48
CA GLN A 84 -17.38 -11.63 0.77
C GLN A 84 -16.08 -10.89 0.50
N THR A 85 -16.15 -9.59 0.66
CA THR A 85 -15.03 -8.65 0.59
C THR A 85 -14.57 -8.29 2.00
N ASP A 86 -13.47 -7.54 2.07
CA ASP A 86 -13.03 -6.95 3.32
C ASP A 86 -14.12 -6.03 3.89
N ILE A 87 -14.31 -6.09 5.21
CA ILE A 87 -15.13 -5.10 5.91
C ILE A 87 -14.19 -3.96 6.30
N VAL A 88 -14.41 -2.79 5.68
CA VAL A 88 -13.62 -1.58 5.91
C VAL A 88 -14.54 -0.50 6.46
N PHE A 89 -14.12 0.14 7.57
CA PHE A 89 -14.78 1.34 8.06
C PHE A 89 -13.77 2.30 8.70
N GLU A 90 -14.10 3.58 8.69
CA GLU A 90 -13.33 4.63 9.33
C GLU A 90 -14.02 5.03 10.65
N TRP A 91 -13.25 5.11 11.73
CA TRP A 91 -13.72 5.60 13.02
C TRP A 91 -12.65 6.47 13.66
N GLU A 92 -12.99 7.72 13.98
CA GLU A 92 -12.06 8.70 14.59
C GLU A 92 -10.72 8.85 13.83
N GLY A 93 -10.78 8.83 12.50
CA GLY A 93 -9.60 8.95 11.63
C GLY A 93 -8.71 7.70 11.60
N ARG A 94 -9.20 6.56 12.09
CA ARG A 94 -8.56 5.25 11.99
C ARG A 94 -9.36 4.34 11.06
N THR A 95 -8.65 3.74 10.12
CA THR A 95 -9.20 2.71 9.24
C THR A 95 -9.15 1.36 9.94
N PHE A 96 -10.32 0.75 10.12
CA PHE A 96 -10.44 -0.63 10.56
C PHE A 96 -10.70 -1.51 9.36
N VAL A 97 -9.87 -2.53 9.20
CA VAL A 97 -9.99 -3.50 8.12
C VAL A 97 -10.11 -4.87 8.75
N LYS A 98 -11.21 -5.56 8.47
CA LYS A 98 -11.35 -6.99 8.71
C LYS A 98 -11.26 -7.68 7.35
N PRO A 99 -10.10 -8.28 7.01
CA PRO A 99 -9.95 -9.00 5.77
C PRO A 99 -11.01 -10.08 5.61
N ALA A 100 -11.44 -10.34 4.38
CA ALA A 100 -12.26 -11.51 4.07
C ALA A 100 -11.60 -12.78 4.60
N THR A 101 -12.38 -13.72 5.14
CA THR A 101 -11.78 -14.94 5.71
C THR A 101 -11.21 -15.79 4.56
N PRO A 102 -9.93 -16.18 4.59
CA PRO A 102 -9.38 -17.02 3.54
C PRO A 102 -10.12 -18.35 3.50
N ILE A 103 -10.55 -18.78 2.31
CA ILE A 103 -11.16 -20.09 2.10
C ILE A 103 -10.30 -20.93 1.18
N GLY A 104 -10.06 -22.17 1.60
CA GLY A 104 -9.34 -23.16 0.81
C GLY A 104 -7.82 -23.03 0.94
N ALA A 105 -7.12 -23.59 -0.05
CA ALA A 105 -5.67 -23.50 -0.18
C ALA A 105 -5.27 -22.29 -1.05
N GLU A 106 -3.97 -21.96 -1.05
CA GLU A 106 -3.42 -20.93 -1.95
C GLU A 106 -3.82 -21.19 -3.41
N SER A 107 -4.15 -20.11 -4.13
CA SER A 107 -4.57 -20.22 -5.52
C SER A 107 -3.40 -20.66 -6.40
N LYS A 108 -3.50 -21.86 -6.97
CA LYS A 108 -2.54 -22.34 -7.99
C LYS A 108 -2.59 -21.52 -9.28
N PHE A 109 -3.70 -20.82 -9.52
CA PHE A 109 -3.90 -20.00 -10.72
C PHE A 109 -3.16 -18.65 -10.61
N PHE A 110 -3.28 -17.98 -9.46
CA PHE A 110 -2.63 -16.69 -9.23
C PHE A 110 -1.20 -16.80 -8.66
N GLY A 111 -0.70 -18.02 -8.51
CA GLY A 111 0.64 -18.28 -7.98
C GLY A 111 0.75 -17.75 -6.55
N ALA A 112 1.68 -16.81 -6.33
CA ALA A 112 1.96 -16.31 -4.98
C ALA A 112 1.00 -15.20 -4.49
N ARG A 113 0.23 -14.54 -5.38
CA ARG A 113 -0.58 -13.38 -5.00
C ARG A 113 -1.80 -13.20 -5.91
N ARG A 114 -2.97 -13.05 -5.30
CA ARG A 114 -4.22 -12.71 -6.00
C ARG A 114 -4.23 -11.22 -6.42
N PRO A 115 -4.93 -10.86 -7.51
CA PRO A 115 -5.16 -9.46 -7.87
C PRO A 115 -5.85 -8.70 -6.73
N ARG A 116 -5.50 -7.42 -6.58
CA ARG A 116 -6.04 -6.53 -5.55
C ARG A 116 -6.64 -5.28 -6.18
N LEU A 117 -7.65 -4.73 -5.52
CA LEU A 117 -8.30 -3.48 -5.89
C LEU A 117 -7.35 -2.30 -5.72
N ASN A 118 -7.61 -1.24 -6.50
CA ASN A 118 -6.86 0.02 -6.48
C ASN A 118 -5.35 -0.13 -6.71
N HIS A 119 -4.93 -1.19 -7.39
CA HIS A 119 -3.56 -1.34 -7.83
C HIS A 119 -3.15 -0.18 -8.74
N LEU A 120 -2.18 0.61 -8.28
CA LEU A 120 -1.66 1.74 -9.03
C LEU A 120 -0.27 1.41 -9.57
N PRO A 121 -0.07 1.39 -10.90
CA PRO A 121 1.26 1.23 -11.47
C PRO A 121 2.11 2.45 -11.13
N PHE A 122 3.44 2.27 -11.16
CA PHE A 122 4.40 3.30 -10.76
C PHE A 122 4.20 4.64 -11.50
N GLU A 123 3.86 4.61 -12.79
CA GLU A 123 3.67 5.80 -13.62
C GLU A 123 2.49 6.67 -13.17
N ARG A 124 1.57 6.11 -12.37
CA ARG A 124 0.40 6.81 -11.82
C ARG A 124 0.61 7.29 -10.38
N VAL A 125 1.77 7.02 -9.78
CA VAL A 125 2.10 7.53 -8.44
C VAL A 125 2.24 9.05 -8.51
N LYS A 126 1.41 9.75 -7.71
CA LYS A 126 1.42 11.22 -7.62
C LYS A 126 2.72 11.72 -6.98
N HIS A 127 3.04 13.00 -7.17
CA HIS A 127 4.24 13.62 -6.62
C HIS A 127 4.39 13.41 -5.10
N VAL A 128 5.39 12.61 -4.72
CA VAL A 128 5.70 12.27 -3.33
C VAL A 128 6.73 13.19 -2.67
N ALA A 129 7.34 14.10 -3.44
CA ALA A 129 8.43 14.95 -2.98
C ALA A 129 8.40 16.32 -3.64
N PHE A 130 8.98 17.32 -2.98
CA PHE A 130 9.38 18.57 -3.60
C PHE A 130 10.87 18.51 -3.95
N THR A 131 11.29 19.22 -5.00
CA THR A 131 12.72 19.33 -5.32
C THR A 131 13.19 20.76 -5.12
N VAL A 132 14.46 20.89 -4.72
CA VAL A 132 15.16 22.16 -4.69
C VAL A 132 16.47 21.99 -5.47
N PRO A 133 16.79 22.87 -6.44
CA PRO A 133 18.06 22.77 -7.14
C PRO A 133 19.22 23.01 -6.17
N ARG A 134 20.23 22.15 -6.19
CA ARG A 134 21.49 22.33 -5.48
C ARG A 134 22.59 22.65 -6.48
N LEU A 135 23.37 23.69 -6.18
CA LEU A 135 24.43 24.18 -7.05
C LEU A 135 25.75 24.06 -6.31
N SER A 136 26.75 23.44 -6.95
CA SER A 136 28.12 23.52 -6.45
C SER A 136 28.63 24.96 -6.55
N PRO A 137 29.68 25.36 -5.81
CA PRO A 137 30.24 26.70 -5.92
C PRO A 137 30.64 27.09 -7.36
N VAL A 138 31.08 26.11 -8.15
CA VAL A 138 31.42 26.29 -9.56
C VAL A 138 30.16 26.52 -10.39
N GLU A 139 29.14 25.68 -10.23
CA GLU A 139 27.90 25.79 -11.01
C GLU A 139 27.08 27.01 -10.63
N TYR A 140 27.08 27.41 -9.36
CA TYR A 140 26.46 28.66 -8.91
C TYR A 140 27.00 29.87 -9.66
N ARG A 141 28.33 30.04 -9.74
CA ARG A 141 28.95 31.15 -10.50
C ARG A 141 28.51 31.16 -11.95
N ARG A 142 28.38 29.97 -12.55
CA ARG A 142 27.97 29.81 -13.95
C ARG A 142 26.49 30.16 -14.15
N VAL A 143 25.61 29.72 -13.25
CA VAL A 143 24.16 29.94 -13.30
C VAL A 143 23.82 31.40 -12.99
N LYS A 144 24.47 32.02 -11.99
CA LYS A 144 24.28 33.44 -11.64
C LYS A 144 24.46 34.38 -12.83
N VAL A 145 25.45 34.12 -13.68
CA VAL A 145 25.68 34.92 -14.90
C VAL A 145 24.50 34.86 -15.88
N ALA A 146 23.75 33.76 -15.90
CA ALA A 146 22.59 33.56 -16.76
C ALA A 146 21.26 34.07 -16.13
N LEU A 147 21.23 34.29 -14.81
CA LEU A 147 20.09 34.77 -14.03
C LEU A 147 20.52 35.97 -13.17
N LYS A 148 21.01 37.04 -13.81
CA LYS A 148 21.67 38.16 -13.12
C LYS A 148 20.75 38.92 -12.17
N ASP A 149 19.46 38.97 -12.49
CA ASP A 149 18.47 39.78 -11.77
C ASP A 149 17.68 38.97 -10.73
N GLU A 150 18.11 37.73 -10.44
CA GLU A 150 17.43 36.86 -9.49
C GLU A 150 17.88 37.13 -8.03
N PRO A 151 16.99 37.61 -7.13
CA PRO A 151 17.35 37.91 -5.75
C PRO A 151 17.92 36.72 -4.99
N LEU A 152 17.39 35.51 -5.20
CA LEU A 152 17.88 34.31 -4.52
C LEU A 152 19.30 33.91 -4.95
N LEU A 153 19.81 34.47 -6.05
CA LEU A 153 21.17 34.27 -6.55
C LEU A 153 22.08 35.47 -6.28
N GLU A 154 21.74 36.34 -5.33
CA GLU A 154 22.60 37.45 -4.89
C GLU A 154 23.97 36.95 -4.41
N SER A 155 24.00 35.94 -3.54
CA SER A 155 25.23 35.30 -3.07
C SER A 155 25.06 33.78 -2.97
N LEU A 156 26.18 33.03 -2.96
CA LEU A 156 26.13 31.58 -2.75
C LEU A 156 25.58 31.26 -1.35
N HIS A 157 25.84 32.12 -0.37
CA HIS A 157 25.31 31.99 0.97
C HIS A 157 23.79 32.12 0.97
N THR A 158 23.24 33.18 0.36
CA THR A 158 21.79 33.39 0.20
C THR A 158 21.12 32.20 -0.47
N TRP A 159 21.75 31.63 -1.50
CA TRP A 159 21.23 30.45 -2.18
C TRP A 159 21.25 29.21 -1.28
N ASN A 160 22.34 28.98 -0.55
CA ASN A 160 22.44 27.85 0.36
C ASN A 160 21.45 27.97 1.53
N ASP A 161 21.25 29.18 2.06
CA ASP A 161 20.26 29.44 3.11
C ASP A 161 18.84 29.13 2.61
N HIS A 162 18.52 29.52 1.38
CA HIS A 162 17.25 29.15 0.73
C HIS A 162 17.09 27.63 0.58
N VAL A 163 18.16 26.92 0.22
CA VAL A 163 18.14 25.46 0.12
C VAL A 163 17.92 24.81 1.50
N GLU A 164 18.64 25.26 2.53
CA GLU A 164 18.48 24.75 3.91
C GLU A 164 17.09 25.05 4.47
N GLU A 165 16.56 26.25 4.25
CA GLU A 165 15.18 26.62 4.58
C GLU A 165 14.20 25.67 3.90
N ALA A 166 14.33 25.44 2.59
CA ALA A 166 13.48 24.49 1.88
C ALA A 166 13.58 23.07 2.46
N LEU A 167 14.78 22.59 2.78
CA LEU A 167 15.00 21.27 3.38
C LEU A 167 14.33 21.13 4.76
N SER A 168 14.23 22.22 5.53
CA SER A 168 13.59 22.25 6.84
C SER A 168 12.07 22.03 6.79
N HIS A 169 11.43 22.36 5.65
CA HIS A 169 10.00 22.15 5.43
C HIS A 169 9.64 20.72 4.99
N GLY A 170 10.63 19.86 4.75
CA GLY A 170 10.40 18.48 4.33
C GLY A 170 9.83 17.61 5.44
N THR A 171 8.80 16.83 5.13
CA THR A 171 8.23 15.83 6.05
C THR A 171 8.57 14.41 5.59
N PRO A 172 8.40 13.37 6.42
CA PRO A 172 8.61 11.99 5.99
C PRO A 172 7.77 11.57 4.77
N LEU A 173 6.56 12.12 4.63
CA LEU A 173 5.62 11.83 3.53
C LEU A 173 5.70 12.82 2.36
N ARG A 174 6.39 13.94 2.54
CA ARG A 174 6.70 14.92 1.49
C ARG A 174 8.12 15.46 1.72
N PRO A 175 9.16 14.65 1.47
CA PRO A 175 10.52 15.12 1.59
C PRO A 175 10.80 16.23 0.58
N VAL A 176 11.65 17.17 0.97
CA VAL A 176 12.32 18.07 0.04
C VAL A 176 13.65 17.43 -0.35
N VAL A 177 13.86 17.27 -1.65
CA VAL A 177 15.01 16.55 -2.22
C VAL A 177 15.92 17.56 -2.93
N PRO A 178 17.16 17.75 -2.45
CA PRO A 178 18.13 18.59 -3.14
C PRO A 178 18.66 17.86 -4.36
N ILE A 179 18.60 18.50 -5.53
CA ILE A 179 19.02 17.90 -6.81
C ILE A 179 20.18 18.68 -7.40
N ASP A 180 21.32 18.00 -7.58
CA ASP A 180 22.49 18.62 -8.19
C ASP A 180 22.24 18.96 -9.65
N ILE A 181 22.37 20.25 -9.99
CA ILE A 181 22.19 20.75 -11.35
C ILE A 181 23.46 21.46 -11.81
N SER A 182 23.86 21.13 -13.04
CA SER A 182 24.90 21.88 -13.76
C SER A 182 24.26 22.82 -14.78
N ARG A 183 24.92 23.95 -15.04
CA ARG A 183 24.53 24.90 -16.08
C ARG A 183 24.37 24.22 -17.43
N GLY A 184 25.29 23.31 -17.79
CA GLY A 184 25.22 22.58 -19.05
C GLY A 184 23.94 21.77 -19.19
N SER A 185 23.57 21.01 -18.14
CA SER A 185 22.33 20.22 -18.11
C SER A 185 21.08 21.10 -18.15
N TRP A 186 21.07 22.20 -17.41
CA TRP A 186 19.97 23.15 -17.35
C TRP A 186 19.76 23.88 -18.68
N GLU A 187 20.82 24.41 -19.31
CA GLU A 187 20.71 25.08 -20.61
C GLU A 187 20.27 24.11 -21.71
N ALA A 188 20.78 22.87 -21.70
CA ALA A 188 20.34 21.86 -22.65
C ALA A 188 18.85 21.53 -22.49
N TRP A 189 18.36 21.45 -21.25
CA TRP A 189 16.94 21.29 -20.96
C TRP A 189 16.12 22.50 -21.41
N LYS A 190 16.59 23.73 -21.11
CA LYS A 190 15.92 24.99 -21.46
C LYS A 190 15.74 25.16 -22.97
N ARG A 191 16.74 24.79 -23.79
CA ARG A 191 16.64 24.82 -25.26
C ARG A 191 15.49 23.98 -25.81
N ARG A 192 15.11 22.91 -25.11
CA ARG A 192 13.99 22.03 -25.47
C ARG A 192 12.66 22.49 -24.87
N ASN A 193 12.68 23.44 -23.94
CA ASN A 193 11.53 23.90 -23.17
C ASN A 193 11.48 25.44 -23.13
N PRO A 194 11.26 26.11 -24.28
CA PRO A 194 11.37 27.57 -24.39
C PRO A 194 10.32 28.33 -23.57
N GLY A 195 9.24 27.67 -23.13
CA GLY A 195 8.19 28.28 -22.31
C GLY A 195 8.58 28.53 -20.84
N PHE A 196 9.76 28.07 -20.40
CA PHE A 196 10.24 28.30 -19.04
C PHE A 196 11.34 29.37 -19.01
N SER A 197 11.22 30.33 -18.10
CA SER A 197 12.19 31.41 -17.89
C SER A 197 12.62 31.49 -16.42
N GLY A 198 13.60 32.35 -16.12
CA GLY A 198 14.05 32.62 -14.75
C GLY A 198 14.42 31.38 -13.94
N LEU A 199 14.18 31.45 -12.62
CA LEU A 199 14.35 30.32 -11.70
C LEU A 199 13.39 29.16 -11.97
N ASP A 200 12.22 29.42 -12.52
CA ASP A 200 11.26 28.34 -12.79
C ASP A 200 11.82 27.34 -13.80
N SER A 201 12.61 27.81 -14.77
CA SER A 201 13.35 26.92 -15.66
C SER A 201 14.39 26.04 -14.94
N LEU A 202 15.03 26.56 -13.88
CA LEU A 202 16.01 25.81 -13.09
C LEU A 202 15.32 24.78 -12.19
N ARG A 203 14.21 25.16 -11.55
CA ARG A 203 13.37 24.28 -10.73
C ARG A 203 12.73 23.17 -11.57
N ALA A 204 12.21 23.50 -12.74
CA ALA A 204 11.65 22.51 -13.66
C ALA A 204 12.70 21.51 -14.15
N ALA A 205 13.92 21.97 -14.49
CA ALA A 205 15.03 21.08 -14.84
C ALA A 205 15.41 20.13 -13.67
N ALA A 206 15.43 20.63 -12.44
CA ALA A 206 15.66 19.82 -11.24
C ALA A 206 14.58 18.75 -11.03
N ASN A 207 13.30 19.13 -11.20
CA ASN A 207 12.17 18.20 -11.11
C ASN A 207 12.27 17.06 -12.13
N ILE A 208 12.63 17.36 -13.37
CA ILE A 208 12.80 16.32 -14.41
C ILE A 208 13.96 15.40 -14.07
N ARG A 209 15.09 15.94 -13.62
CA ARG A 209 16.25 15.14 -13.20
C ARG A 209 15.89 14.22 -12.04
N TYR A 210 15.20 14.73 -11.03
CA TYR A 210 14.66 13.94 -9.92
C TYR A 210 13.79 12.78 -10.42
N GLY A 211 12.84 13.06 -11.32
CA GLY A 211 11.95 12.01 -11.86
C GLY A 211 12.72 10.87 -12.51
N VAL A 212 13.79 11.18 -13.27
CA VAL A 212 14.67 10.17 -13.88
C VAL A 212 15.44 9.37 -12.83
N GLU A 213 16.03 10.04 -11.83
CA GLU A 213 16.81 9.38 -10.77
C GLU A 213 15.93 8.51 -9.86
N ALA A 214 14.76 9.02 -9.47
CA ALA A 214 13.80 8.29 -8.65
C ALA A 214 13.26 7.07 -9.40
N SER A 215 12.89 7.23 -10.67
CA SER A 215 12.45 6.11 -11.51
C SER A 215 13.51 5.02 -11.60
N LYS A 216 14.78 5.38 -11.83
CA LYS A 216 15.89 4.40 -11.84
C LYS A 216 16.02 3.64 -10.53
N LEU A 217 15.90 4.32 -9.39
CA LEU A 217 15.98 3.69 -8.07
C LEU A 217 14.82 2.73 -7.83
N VAL A 218 13.59 3.11 -8.21
CA VAL A 218 12.40 2.25 -8.08
C VAL A 218 12.55 1.00 -8.94
N HIS A 219 12.97 1.13 -10.20
CA HIS A 219 13.18 -0.03 -11.08
C HIS A 219 14.35 -0.93 -10.63
N LYS A 220 15.35 -0.37 -9.95
CA LYS A 220 16.48 -1.12 -9.37
C LYS A 220 16.13 -1.75 -8.01
N ALA A 221 15.04 -1.32 -7.37
CA ALA A 221 14.67 -1.78 -6.04
C ALA A 221 14.45 -3.30 -6.03
N LYS A 222 14.97 -3.98 -5.02
CA LYS A 222 14.94 -5.45 -4.96
C LYS A 222 14.09 -5.93 -3.81
N GLU A 223 13.34 -7.00 -4.05
CA GLU A 223 12.68 -7.71 -2.96
C GLU A 223 13.73 -8.36 -2.06
N PHE A 224 13.63 -8.11 -0.76
CA PHE A 224 14.44 -8.73 0.25
C PHE A 224 13.96 -10.17 0.45
N ARG A 225 14.80 -11.13 0.05
CA ARG A 225 14.61 -12.57 0.26
C ARG A 225 15.82 -13.16 0.97
N GLN A 226 15.66 -14.28 1.65
CA GLN A 226 16.81 -14.99 2.22
C GLN A 226 17.84 -15.32 1.13
N GLY A 227 19.13 -15.12 1.44
CA GLY A 227 20.23 -15.45 0.53
C GLY A 227 20.63 -14.35 -0.46
N ILE A 228 19.97 -13.18 -0.47
CA ILE A 228 20.44 -12.05 -1.29
C ILE A 228 21.63 -11.34 -0.62
N SER A 229 22.55 -10.82 -1.43
CA SER A 229 23.60 -9.93 -0.94
C SER A 229 22.99 -8.58 -0.54
N VAL A 230 23.24 -8.17 0.71
CA VAL A 230 22.66 -6.97 1.32
C VAL A 230 23.72 -5.87 1.40
N PRO A 231 23.48 -4.67 0.85
CA PRO A 231 24.39 -3.54 1.01
C PRO A 231 24.57 -3.15 2.49
N ARG A 232 25.73 -2.57 2.82
CA ARG A 232 26.00 -2.10 4.20
C ARG A 232 25.03 -1.01 4.68
N ARG A 233 24.50 -0.22 3.74
CA ARG A 233 23.55 0.87 3.98
C ARG A 233 22.59 0.98 2.79
N TYR A 234 21.29 1.02 3.05
CA TYR A 234 20.24 1.09 2.03
C TYR A 234 18.93 1.62 2.64
N ILE A 235 17.97 1.99 1.79
CA ILE A 235 16.60 2.28 2.24
C ILE A 235 15.81 0.96 2.34
N ALA A 236 15.40 0.62 3.56
CA ALA A 236 14.52 -0.50 3.84
C ALA A 236 13.06 -0.06 3.71
N VAL A 237 12.27 -0.88 3.00
CA VAL A 237 10.83 -0.70 2.85
C VAL A 237 10.12 -1.97 3.29
N VAL A 238 9.19 -1.87 4.23
CA VAL A 238 8.33 -2.98 4.64
C VAL A 238 6.90 -2.56 4.37
N ILE A 239 6.17 -3.37 3.60
CA ILE A 239 4.77 -3.09 3.26
C ILE A 239 3.94 -4.23 3.82
N GLU A 240 3.09 -3.93 4.79
CA GLU A 240 2.04 -4.83 5.24
C GLU A 240 0.91 -4.81 4.22
N LEU A 241 0.71 -5.93 3.54
CA LEU A 241 -0.42 -6.07 2.63
C LEU A 241 -1.66 -6.43 3.44
N ILE A 242 -2.72 -5.65 3.29
CA ILE A 242 -3.95 -5.82 4.07
C ILE A 242 -5.14 -6.06 3.14
N GLY A 243 -5.63 -7.29 3.14
CA GLY A 243 -6.84 -7.69 2.43
C GLY A 243 -6.78 -7.48 0.91
N GLN A 244 -7.93 -7.21 0.31
CA GLN A 244 -8.18 -7.12 -1.13
C GLN A 244 -7.90 -5.74 -1.73
N ASP A 245 -7.77 -4.68 -0.93
CA ASP A 245 -7.57 -3.30 -1.41
C ASP A 245 -6.18 -2.75 -1.04
N GLU A 246 -5.38 -2.37 -2.04
CA GLU A 246 -4.03 -1.81 -1.81
C GLU A 246 -4.05 -0.49 -1.04
N ASN A 247 -5.16 0.26 -1.05
CA ASN A 247 -5.27 1.47 -0.26
C ASN A 247 -5.24 1.19 1.25
N ASN A 248 -5.46 -0.05 1.68
CA ASN A 248 -5.37 -0.44 3.08
C ASN A 248 -3.94 -0.81 3.51
N ASP A 249 -2.99 -0.86 2.58
CA ASP A 249 -1.62 -1.23 2.88
C ASP A 249 -0.94 -0.21 3.78
N VAL A 250 -0.11 -0.74 4.68
CA VAL A 250 0.66 0.05 5.63
C VAL A 250 2.13 -0.15 5.32
N SER A 251 2.83 0.96 5.09
CA SER A 251 4.24 0.98 4.75
C SER A 251 5.09 1.55 5.87
N HIS A 252 6.31 1.03 5.96
CA HIS A 252 7.37 1.49 6.85
C HIS A 252 8.62 1.72 6.03
N ILE A 253 9.23 2.89 6.17
CA ILE A 253 10.40 3.30 5.39
C ILE A 253 11.49 3.72 6.36
N GLY A 254 12.69 3.16 6.22
CA GLY A 254 13.81 3.45 7.10
C GLY A 254 15.16 3.29 6.45
N VAL A 255 16.20 3.77 7.11
CA VAL A 255 17.59 3.59 6.70
C VAL A 255 18.15 2.39 7.43
N TYR A 256 18.49 1.34 6.71
CA TYR A 256 19.26 0.24 7.29
C TYR A 256 20.74 0.62 7.35
N THR A 257 21.37 0.43 8.49
CA THR A 257 22.82 0.54 8.68
C THR A 257 23.31 -0.55 9.62
N ARG A 258 24.16 -1.46 9.11
CA ARG A 258 24.88 -2.48 9.90
C ARG A 258 24.01 -3.26 10.92
N GLY A 259 22.83 -3.72 10.51
CA GLY A 259 21.94 -4.54 11.36
C GLY A 259 20.82 -3.77 12.05
N ASN A 260 20.86 -2.43 12.05
CA ASN A 260 19.81 -1.61 12.63
C ASN A 260 19.04 -0.86 11.53
N ILE A 261 17.73 -0.64 11.75
CA ILE A 261 16.89 0.20 10.89
C ILE A 261 16.49 1.45 11.68
N GLU A 262 16.88 2.61 11.18
CA GLU A 262 16.38 3.90 11.65
C GLU A 262 15.16 4.29 10.81
N TRP A 263 13.97 4.26 11.42
CA TRP A 263 12.73 4.51 10.70
C TRP A 263 12.52 6.00 10.42
N ILE A 264 12.28 6.32 9.14
CA ILE A 264 11.93 7.66 8.66
C ILE A 264 10.41 7.85 8.73
N ALA A 265 9.66 6.83 8.32
CA ALA A 265 8.21 6.81 8.34
C ALA A 265 7.71 5.45 8.85
N LEU A 266 6.78 5.47 9.79
CA LEU A 266 6.15 4.29 10.38
C LEU A 266 4.65 4.37 10.21
N ASN A 267 4.02 3.21 9.98
CA ASN A 267 2.57 3.08 9.90
C ASN A 267 1.91 4.02 8.88
N VAL A 268 2.55 4.25 7.73
CA VAL A 268 2.01 5.17 6.72
C VAL A 268 1.15 4.43 5.71
N ARG A 269 -0.07 4.91 5.50
CA ARG A 269 -1.04 4.33 4.56
C ARG A 269 -0.65 4.68 3.13
N VAL A 270 0.30 3.94 2.58
CA VAL A 270 0.86 4.14 1.25
C VAL A 270 1.06 2.76 0.59
N PRO A 271 0.49 2.53 -0.60
CA PRO A 271 0.63 1.25 -1.31
C PRO A 271 2.03 1.07 -1.88
N HIS A 272 2.34 -0.14 -2.34
CA HIS A 272 3.68 -0.57 -2.77
C HIS A 272 4.46 0.47 -3.58
N PHE A 273 3.95 0.89 -4.74
CA PHE A 273 4.68 1.81 -5.60
C PHE A 273 4.78 3.23 -5.02
N GLY A 274 3.81 3.66 -4.21
CA GLY A 274 3.91 4.91 -3.45
C GLY A 274 5.02 4.85 -2.41
N ALA A 275 5.16 3.71 -1.72
CA ALA A 275 6.20 3.49 -0.74
C ALA A 275 7.59 3.44 -1.38
N LEU A 276 7.72 2.77 -2.53
CA LEU A 276 8.97 2.77 -3.31
C LEU A 276 9.33 4.17 -3.84
N ALA A 277 8.35 4.97 -4.27
CA ALA A 277 8.58 6.34 -4.70
C ALA A 277 9.09 7.22 -3.54
N LEU A 278 8.46 7.13 -2.36
CA LEU A 278 8.91 7.81 -1.14
C LEU A 278 10.31 7.34 -0.72
N ALA A 279 10.57 6.03 -0.78
CA ALA A 279 11.87 5.46 -0.50
C ALA A 279 12.95 6.00 -1.45
N ALA A 280 12.64 6.13 -2.74
CA ALA A 280 13.54 6.73 -3.73
C ALA A 280 13.84 8.20 -3.42
N ALA A 281 12.83 8.98 -3.01
CA ALA A 281 13.02 10.37 -2.59
C ALA A 281 13.99 10.48 -1.40
N HIS A 282 13.80 9.65 -0.37
CA HIS A 282 14.70 9.60 0.79
C HIS A 282 16.09 9.06 0.42
N ALA A 283 16.19 8.08 -0.46
CA ALA A 283 17.47 7.57 -0.95
C ALA A 283 18.27 8.69 -1.64
N ILE A 284 17.66 9.44 -2.55
CA ILE A 284 18.32 10.57 -3.25
C ILE A 284 18.77 11.62 -2.23
N ARG A 285 17.87 12.02 -1.31
CA ARG A 285 18.18 13.02 -0.27
C ARG A 285 19.37 12.59 0.60
N LEU A 286 19.49 11.30 0.91
CA LEU A 286 20.54 10.75 1.77
C LEU A 286 21.78 10.26 1.01
N GLY A 287 21.80 10.38 -0.32
CA GLY A 287 22.89 9.90 -1.16
C GLY A 287 23.04 8.37 -1.19
N LEU A 288 21.92 7.63 -1.06
CA LEU A 288 21.87 6.17 -1.10
C LEU A 288 21.43 5.67 -2.47
N THR A 289 21.98 4.53 -2.89
CA THR A 289 21.81 3.98 -4.24
C THR A 289 20.95 2.72 -4.33
N ASP A 290 20.51 2.21 -3.18
CA ASP A 290 19.88 0.90 -3.06
C ASP A 290 18.65 0.98 -2.17
N ILE A 291 17.57 0.34 -2.65
CA ILE A 291 16.30 0.18 -1.96
C ILE A 291 16.03 -1.32 -1.90
N LEU A 292 15.80 -1.85 -0.70
CA LEU A 292 15.34 -3.21 -0.51
C LEU A 292 13.96 -3.18 0.13
N TRP A 293 13.02 -3.90 -0.46
CA TRP A 293 11.63 -3.93 -0.01
C TRP A 293 11.19 -5.34 0.36
N ARG A 294 10.23 -5.49 1.26
CA ARG A 294 9.56 -6.79 1.50
C ARG A 294 8.10 -6.57 1.81
N HIS A 295 7.30 -7.59 1.49
CA HIS A 295 5.91 -7.63 1.93
C HIS A 295 5.79 -8.44 3.21
N ASP A 296 5.07 -7.90 4.19
CA ASP A 296 4.49 -8.68 5.27
C ASP A 296 3.11 -9.16 4.80
N LEU A 297 2.94 -10.48 4.80
CA LEU A 297 1.76 -11.14 4.23
C LEU A 297 0.78 -11.62 5.31
N LYS A 298 0.99 -11.26 6.58
CA LYS A 298 0.18 -11.74 7.71
C LYS A 298 -1.33 -11.52 7.52
N TYR A 299 -1.72 -10.43 6.87
CA TYR A 299 -3.12 -10.06 6.60
C TYR A 299 -3.44 -9.98 5.11
N ALA A 300 -2.56 -10.53 4.27
CA ALA A 300 -2.67 -10.40 2.82
C ALA A 300 -3.78 -11.29 2.25
N TRP A 301 -4.30 -10.87 1.11
CA TRP A 301 -5.14 -11.68 0.25
C TRP A 301 -4.27 -12.59 -0.64
N ILE A 302 -4.23 -13.89 -0.32
CA ILE A 302 -3.38 -14.92 -0.95
C ILE A 302 -4.24 -16.05 -1.55
#